data_AF-A0A9E5WGA8-F1
#
_entry.id   AF-A0A9E5WGA8-F1
#
_cell.length_a   1.000
_cell.length_b   1.000
_cell.length_c   1.000
_cell.angle_alpha   90.00
_cell.angle_beta   90.00
_cell.angle_gamma   90.00
#
_symmetry.space_group_name_H-M   'P 1'
#
loop_
_entity.id
_entity.type
_entity.pdbx_description
1 polymer ?
#
loop_
_entity_poly.entity_id
_entity_poly.type
_entity_poly.pdbx_seq_one_letter_code
_entity_poly.pdbx_strand_id
1 'polypeptide(L)'
;MKRLTSWVESANNPDTDFPLNNLPYGVFSTDEGPRCGVAIGDLIVDLCLLEEEGVVLISGEPVLDAPFFNEMMELGPKVWAELRARLTDLLILDGDDALSGDPDLLARALISQEDATMHLPIVVTEFTDFYSNRHHATNVGTMFRGAENALPPNWLHMPIGYNGRASTVVISETEIRRPWGQLKPPGQDMPYFGPSKRLDMELELGTILGTGVKMGQPVSVAEADQMIFGYVLLNDWSARDIQAWEYQPLGPFQSKAFATSISAWIVTAAALEPFRTEAEAREKPLLPYLCETKPMLYDISLEMDLTPDGDEQPTTIARTNYKEMYYSAAQQLCHHTIGGCQMNTGDLLGSGTISGPEPQSQGSMLELSLGGKQPLTLTNGQQRAFLEDGDTVTMSGHAQGPNYRVGFGHCSGKIAAAIAQPDWSK
;
A
#
# COMPACT_ATOMS: atom_id res chain seq x y z
N MET A 1 -22.47 4.38 -6.78
CA MET A 1 -22.87 5.08 -5.54
C MET A 1 -22.98 6.59 -5.82
N LYS A 2 -23.89 7.32 -5.17
CA LYS A 2 -23.98 8.79 -5.29
C LYS A 2 -22.93 9.46 -4.41
N ARG A 3 -22.47 10.63 -4.82
CA ARG A 3 -21.61 11.49 -4.02
C ARG A 3 -22.36 11.96 -2.77
N LEU A 4 -21.70 11.91 -1.62
CA LEU A 4 -22.14 12.50 -0.36
C LEU A 4 -21.54 13.91 -0.24
N THR A 5 -22.26 14.82 0.40
CA THR A 5 -21.83 16.21 0.61
C THR A 5 -21.63 16.44 2.10
N SER A 6 -20.46 16.95 2.47
CA SER A 6 -20.14 17.30 3.87
C SER A 6 -20.38 18.78 4.14
N TRP A 7 -20.59 19.14 5.41
CA TRP A 7 -20.47 20.53 5.84
C TRP A 7 -19.01 21.01 5.91
N VAL A 8 -18.02 20.11 5.87
CA VAL A 8 -16.62 20.43 5.60
C VAL A 8 -16.48 20.77 4.11
N GLU A 9 -16.33 22.05 3.79
CA GLU A 9 -16.41 22.55 2.40
C GLU A 9 -15.33 21.95 1.48
N SER A 10 -14.10 21.80 1.96
CA SER A 10 -12.98 21.25 1.19
C SER A 10 -13.19 19.79 0.77
N ALA A 11 -13.95 19.00 1.53
CA ALA A 11 -14.34 17.63 1.19
C ALA A 11 -15.30 17.54 0.00
N ASN A 12 -15.87 18.67 -0.42
CA ASN A 12 -16.75 18.77 -1.58
C ASN A 12 -15.99 19.16 -2.87
N ASN A 13 -14.67 19.29 -2.84
CA ASN A 13 -13.91 19.39 -4.06
C ASN A 13 -13.99 18.05 -4.83
N PRO A 14 -14.42 18.00 -6.11
CA PRO A 14 -14.46 16.75 -6.88
C PRO A 14 -13.08 16.07 -7.02
N ASP A 15 -12.00 16.84 -6.89
CA ASP A 15 -10.61 16.38 -7.03
C ASP A 15 -9.94 16.11 -5.67
N THR A 16 -10.62 16.23 -4.54
CA THR A 16 -10.03 15.83 -3.24
C THR A 16 -9.95 14.31 -3.14
N ASP A 17 -8.88 13.80 -2.52
CA ASP A 17 -8.77 12.38 -2.16
C ASP A 17 -9.72 11.98 -1.03
N PHE A 18 -10.15 12.95 -0.22
CA PHE A 18 -10.82 12.69 1.05
C PHE A 18 -12.25 13.26 1.08
N PRO A 19 -13.13 12.95 0.11
CA PRO A 19 -14.53 13.32 0.25
C PRO A 19 -15.18 12.48 1.36
N LEU A 20 -16.39 12.85 1.74
CA LEU A 20 -17.20 12.08 2.69
C LEU A 20 -17.45 10.62 2.26
N ASN A 21 -17.34 10.32 0.97
CA ASN A 21 -17.39 8.95 0.46
C ASN A 21 -16.16 8.10 0.85
N ASN A 22 -15.03 8.72 1.19
CA ASN A 22 -13.80 8.03 1.54
C ASN A 22 -13.72 7.73 3.05
N LEU A 23 -13.46 8.75 3.88
CA LEU A 23 -13.19 8.62 5.33
C LEU A 23 -12.12 7.56 5.66
N PRO A 24 -10.86 7.75 5.23
CA PRO A 24 -9.79 6.81 5.54
C PRO A 24 -9.20 7.07 6.93
N TYR A 25 -8.67 6.01 7.54
CA TYR A 25 -8.18 6.01 8.92
C TYR A 25 -6.65 6.16 8.95
N GLY A 26 -6.11 6.99 9.83
CA GLY A 26 -4.68 7.26 9.94
C GLY A 26 -4.26 7.77 11.31
N VAL A 27 -2.97 7.69 11.63
CA VAL A 27 -2.42 8.17 12.89
C VAL A 27 -1.64 9.44 12.62
N PHE A 28 -1.91 10.48 13.41
CA PHE A 28 -1.28 11.79 13.24
C PHE A 28 -0.84 12.34 14.60
N SER A 29 0.07 13.30 14.57
CA SER A 29 0.44 14.12 15.72
C SER A 29 0.50 15.59 15.33
N THR A 30 0.44 16.46 16.33
CA THR A 30 0.70 17.90 16.22
C THR A 30 1.79 18.25 17.24
N ASP A 31 1.62 19.31 18.03
CA ASP A 31 2.40 19.53 19.26
C ASP A 31 2.10 18.47 20.34
N GLU A 32 0.94 17.82 20.23
CA GLU A 32 0.51 16.69 21.07
C GLU A 32 0.95 15.35 20.48
N GLY A 33 0.95 14.30 21.31
CA GLY A 33 1.38 12.96 20.91
C GLY A 33 0.54 12.33 19.78
N PRO A 34 1.05 11.24 19.17
CA PRO A 34 0.35 10.51 18.12
C PRO A 34 -1.01 9.97 18.58
N ARG A 35 -2.01 10.04 17.69
CA ARG A 35 -3.38 9.58 17.95
C ARG A 35 -4.16 9.27 16.68
N CYS A 36 -5.25 8.53 16.83
CA CYS A 36 -6.08 8.07 15.73
C CYS A 36 -6.96 9.19 15.16
N GLY A 37 -7.03 9.30 13.83
CA GLY A 37 -7.84 10.27 13.11
C GLY A 37 -8.44 9.73 11.81
N VAL A 38 -9.36 10.51 11.23
CA VAL A 38 -9.96 10.24 9.91
C VAL A 38 -9.86 11.48 9.02
N ALA A 39 -9.44 11.30 7.76
CA ALA A 39 -9.32 12.41 6.83
C ALA A 39 -10.68 12.84 6.25
N ILE A 40 -10.90 14.15 6.13
CA ILE A 40 -12.07 14.76 5.47
C ILE A 40 -11.66 16.10 4.83
N GLY A 41 -11.68 16.17 3.50
CA GLY A 41 -11.18 17.33 2.77
C GLY A 41 -9.68 17.55 3.02
N ASP A 42 -9.32 18.76 3.46
CA ASP A 42 -7.98 19.16 3.90
C ASP A 42 -7.80 19.04 5.43
N LEU A 43 -8.76 18.44 6.13
CA LEU A 43 -8.77 18.30 7.58
C LEU A 43 -8.64 16.84 8.02
N ILE A 44 -8.33 16.67 9.30
CA ILE A 44 -8.35 15.42 10.06
C ILE A 44 -9.32 15.61 11.22
N VAL A 45 -10.25 14.66 11.41
CA VAL A 45 -11.06 14.56 12.62
C VAL A 45 -10.31 13.70 13.64
N ASP A 46 -10.07 14.24 14.83
CA ASP A 46 -9.44 13.56 15.96
C ASP A 46 -10.38 12.52 16.57
N LEU A 47 -10.20 11.24 16.25
CA LEU A 47 -11.10 10.18 16.70
C LEU A 47 -10.86 9.79 18.16
N CYS A 48 -9.62 9.96 18.66
CA CYS A 48 -9.32 9.76 20.09
C CYS A 48 -10.13 10.74 20.92
N LEU A 49 -10.11 12.02 20.54
CA LEU A 49 -10.89 13.06 21.21
C LEU A 49 -12.41 12.81 21.13
N LEU A 50 -12.92 12.39 19.97
CA LEU A 50 -14.36 12.10 19.84
C LEU A 50 -14.81 10.90 20.68
N GLU A 51 -13.93 9.91 20.90
CA GLU A 51 -14.20 8.79 21.82
C GLU A 51 -14.18 9.26 23.29
N GLU A 52 -13.18 10.07 23.68
CA GLU A 52 -13.06 10.64 25.02
C GLU A 52 -14.27 11.51 25.43
N GLU A 53 -14.78 12.33 24.50
CA GLU A 53 -15.92 13.21 24.73
C GLU A 53 -17.27 12.47 24.55
N GLY A 54 -17.25 11.18 24.21
CA GLY A 54 -18.45 10.34 24.07
C GLY A 54 -19.31 10.63 22.84
N VAL A 55 -18.78 11.36 21.86
CA VAL A 55 -19.45 11.66 20.58
C VAL A 55 -19.43 10.43 19.65
N VAL A 56 -18.35 9.65 19.75
CA VAL A 56 -18.19 8.34 19.12
C VAL A 56 -18.07 7.30 20.23
N LEU A 57 -18.92 6.28 20.21
CA LEU A 57 -18.87 5.16 21.16
C LEU A 57 -18.68 3.88 20.37
N ILE A 58 -17.49 3.28 20.48
CA ILE A 58 -17.12 2.08 19.70
C ILE A 58 -17.37 0.82 20.51
N SER A 59 -16.94 0.82 21.78
CA SER A 59 -16.99 -0.32 22.66
C SER A 59 -17.31 0.09 24.10
N GLY A 60 -17.34 -0.86 25.04
CA GLY A 60 -17.49 -0.56 26.47
C GLY A 60 -16.23 0.04 27.12
N GLU A 61 -15.08 -0.12 26.47
CA GLU A 61 -13.78 0.46 26.83
C GLU A 61 -13.24 1.26 25.62
N PRO A 62 -12.38 2.28 25.85
CA PRO A 62 -11.69 2.98 24.76
C PRO A 62 -10.86 2.00 23.91
N VAL A 63 -10.83 2.23 22.59
CA VAL A 63 -10.03 1.44 21.63
C VAL A 63 -9.27 2.32 20.64
N LEU A 64 -9.31 3.65 20.83
CA LEU A 64 -8.58 4.65 20.06
C LEU A 64 -7.61 5.48 20.92
N ASP A 65 -7.45 5.12 22.20
CA ASP A 65 -6.53 5.75 23.16
C ASP A 65 -5.06 5.34 22.93
N ALA A 66 -4.82 4.36 22.05
CA ALA A 66 -3.50 4.02 21.53
C ALA A 66 -3.29 4.56 20.10
N PRO A 67 -2.05 4.88 19.70
CA PRO A 67 -1.74 5.47 18.39
C PRO A 67 -1.66 4.42 17.27
N PHE A 68 -2.64 3.52 17.18
CA PHE A 68 -2.78 2.53 16.12
C PHE A 68 -4.22 2.01 16.06
N PHE A 69 -4.67 1.58 14.87
CA PHE A 69 -6.02 1.06 14.70
C PHE A 69 -6.21 -0.42 15.03
N ASN A 70 -5.15 -1.15 15.45
CA ASN A 70 -5.21 -2.60 15.66
C ASN A 70 -6.36 -3.02 16.60
N GLU A 71 -6.57 -2.33 17.73
CA GLU A 71 -7.62 -2.68 18.69
C GLU A 71 -9.03 -2.44 18.13
N MET A 72 -9.28 -1.29 17.52
CA MET A 72 -10.55 -1.00 16.83
C MET A 72 -10.81 -2.00 15.70
N MET A 73 -9.78 -2.34 14.92
CA MET A 73 -9.89 -3.33 13.85
C MET A 73 -10.28 -4.71 14.38
N GLU A 74 -9.70 -5.16 15.49
CA GLU A 74 -9.95 -6.50 16.04
C GLU A 74 -11.43 -6.74 16.42
N LEU A 75 -12.19 -5.68 16.68
CA LEU A 75 -13.64 -5.74 16.96
C LEU A 75 -14.48 -6.20 15.75
N GLY A 76 -13.93 -6.13 14.55
CA GLY A 76 -14.46 -6.75 13.34
C GLY A 76 -15.49 -5.94 12.55
N PRO A 77 -15.95 -6.49 11.40
CA PRO A 77 -16.63 -5.73 10.34
C PRO A 77 -17.91 -5.00 10.74
N LYS A 78 -18.62 -5.52 11.75
CA LYS A 78 -19.83 -4.88 12.27
C LYS A 78 -19.49 -3.54 12.92
N VAL A 79 -18.45 -3.50 13.76
CA VAL A 79 -18.02 -2.29 14.46
C VAL A 79 -17.43 -1.28 13.49
N TRP A 80 -16.67 -1.73 12.49
CA TRP A 80 -16.14 -0.83 11.44
C TRP A 80 -17.28 -0.13 10.68
N ALA A 81 -18.35 -0.87 10.37
CA ALA A 81 -19.52 -0.33 9.69
C ALA A 81 -20.31 0.66 10.58
N GLU A 82 -20.45 0.36 11.87
CA GLU A 82 -21.09 1.26 12.85
C GLU A 82 -20.31 2.56 13.02
N LEU A 83 -18.98 2.48 13.19
CA LEU A 83 -18.11 3.66 13.25
C LEU A 83 -18.20 4.51 11.98
N ARG A 84 -18.09 3.88 10.80
CA ARG A 84 -18.22 4.59 9.52
C ARG A 84 -19.58 5.28 9.38
N ALA A 85 -20.66 4.61 9.79
CA ALA A 85 -22.00 5.19 9.75
C ALA A 85 -22.11 6.40 10.68
N ARG A 86 -21.57 6.31 11.90
CA ARG A 86 -21.54 7.44 12.85
C ARG A 86 -20.73 8.62 12.31
N LEU A 87 -19.54 8.38 11.77
CA LEU A 87 -18.71 9.43 11.18
C LEU A 87 -19.40 10.06 9.95
N THR A 88 -20.06 9.25 9.13
CA THR A 88 -20.83 9.76 7.99
C THR A 88 -21.95 10.68 8.46
N ASP A 89 -22.69 10.27 9.49
CA ASP A 89 -23.81 11.03 10.06
C ASP A 89 -23.35 12.34 10.72
N LEU A 90 -22.21 12.33 11.41
CA LEU A 90 -21.60 13.54 11.98
C LEU A 90 -21.11 14.54 10.92
N LEU A 91 -20.67 14.05 9.76
CA LEU A 91 -19.97 14.85 8.76
C LEU A 91 -20.84 15.20 7.54
N ILE A 92 -21.98 14.54 7.33
CA ILE A 92 -22.90 14.84 6.23
C ILE A 92 -23.62 16.17 6.45
N LEU A 93 -23.91 16.89 5.36
CA LEU A 93 -24.73 18.09 5.42
C LEU A 93 -26.09 17.78 6.07
N ASP A 94 -26.51 18.63 7.02
CA ASP A 94 -27.73 18.46 7.82
C ASP A 94 -27.81 17.15 8.63
N GLY A 95 -26.64 16.54 8.92
CA GLY A 95 -26.51 15.38 9.81
C GLY A 95 -26.60 15.73 11.30
N ASP A 96 -26.18 14.80 12.16
CA ASP A 96 -26.11 15.01 13.61
C ASP A 96 -25.11 16.14 13.95
N ASP A 97 -25.54 17.09 14.78
CA ASP A 97 -24.79 18.29 15.16
C ASP A 97 -23.96 18.12 16.43
N ALA A 98 -23.82 16.92 16.98
CA ALA A 98 -22.99 16.67 18.17
C ALA A 98 -21.52 17.14 18.02
N LEU A 99 -21.00 17.16 16.78
CA LEU A 99 -19.68 17.76 16.48
C LEU A 99 -19.80 19.20 15.97
N SER A 100 -20.63 19.44 14.94
CA SER A 100 -20.70 20.74 14.26
C SER A 100 -21.41 21.84 15.06
N GLY A 101 -22.26 21.45 16.02
CA GLY A 101 -23.03 22.31 16.91
C GLY A 101 -22.30 22.71 18.20
N ASP A 102 -21.14 22.13 18.48
CA ASP A 102 -20.27 22.49 19.61
C ASP A 102 -18.99 23.17 19.11
N PRO A 103 -18.92 24.53 19.12
CA PRO A 103 -17.76 25.26 18.59
C PRO A 103 -16.44 24.95 19.30
N ASP A 104 -16.48 24.65 20.61
CA ASP A 104 -15.28 24.40 21.40
C ASP A 104 -14.72 23.00 21.10
N LEU A 105 -15.60 22.00 20.99
CA LEU A 105 -15.20 20.66 20.53
C LEU A 105 -14.72 20.69 19.08
N LEU A 106 -15.46 21.34 18.18
CA LEU A 106 -15.13 21.42 16.76
C LEU A 106 -13.73 21.99 16.53
N ALA A 107 -13.37 23.06 17.25
CA ALA A 107 -12.06 23.70 17.14
C ALA A 107 -10.90 22.83 17.63
N ARG A 108 -11.17 21.88 18.54
CA ARG A 108 -10.17 20.91 19.04
C ARG A 108 -10.10 19.66 18.16
N ALA A 109 -11.23 19.23 17.61
CA ALA A 109 -11.36 17.97 16.90
C ALA A 109 -11.00 18.07 15.41
N LEU A 110 -11.07 19.25 14.79
CA LEU A 110 -10.67 19.45 13.40
C LEU A 110 -9.28 20.05 13.29
N ILE A 111 -8.37 19.26 12.74
CA ILE A 111 -6.95 19.61 12.58
C ILE A 111 -6.65 19.75 11.09
N SER A 112 -5.90 20.78 10.70
CA SER A 112 -5.40 20.91 9.32
C SER A 112 -4.43 19.78 9.00
N GLN A 113 -4.55 19.15 7.83
CA GLN A 113 -3.55 18.17 7.38
C GLN A 113 -2.16 18.79 7.21
N GLU A 114 -2.06 20.08 6.89
CA GLU A 114 -0.78 20.79 6.75
C GLU A 114 -0.05 20.95 8.09
N ASP A 115 -0.78 20.95 9.21
CA ASP A 115 -0.22 21.12 10.56
C ASP A 115 0.06 19.76 11.24
N ALA A 116 -0.24 18.65 10.56
CA ALA A 116 -0.16 17.30 11.10
C ALA A 116 1.07 16.54 10.59
N THR A 117 1.72 15.79 11.48
CA THR A 117 2.73 14.79 11.11
C THR A 117 2.09 13.41 11.14
N MET A 118 2.15 12.67 10.03
CA MET A 118 1.57 11.34 9.90
C MET A 118 2.52 10.24 10.43
N HIS A 119 1.93 9.18 10.97
CA HIS A 119 2.63 8.00 11.49
C HIS A 119 2.10 6.72 10.85
N LEU A 120 2.76 5.59 11.10
CA LEU A 120 2.23 4.29 10.71
C LEU A 120 0.84 4.08 11.33
N PRO A 121 -0.19 3.74 10.54
CA PRO A 121 -1.56 3.68 11.04
C PRO A 121 -1.87 2.39 11.83
N ILE A 122 -0.94 1.42 11.79
CA ILE A 122 -1.03 0.13 12.46
C ILE A 122 0.33 -0.26 13.02
N VAL A 123 0.32 -1.11 14.04
CA VAL A 123 1.46 -1.97 14.33
C VAL A 123 1.45 -3.09 13.30
N VAL A 124 2.45 -3.09 12.42
CA VAL A 124 2.64 -4.14 11.40
C VAL A 124 3.15 -5.39 12.12
N THR A 125 2.26 -6.39 12.28
CA THR A 125 2.58 -7.61 13.02
C THR A 125 3.43 -8.54 12.16
N GLU A 126 2.95 -8.87 10.96
CA GLU A 126 3.67 -9.61 9.93
C GLU A 126 3.52 -8.92 8.58
N PHE A 127 4.48 -9.11 7.69
CA PHE A 127 4.41 -8.65 6.30
C PHE A 127 4.64 -9.84 5.37
N THR A 128 3.75 -10.04 4.41
CA THR A 128 3.89 -11.01 3.32
C THR A 128 3.71 -10.30 2.00
N ASP A 129 4.56 -10.61 1.04
CA ASP A 129 4.50 -10.01 -0.28
C ASP A 129 4.17 -11.08 -1.32
N PHE A 130 3.18 -10.79 -2.16
CA PHE A 130 2.71 -11.70 -3.19
C PHE A 130 3.35 -11.38 -4.55
N TYR A 131 3.04 -12.20 -5.55
CA TYR A 131 3.55 -12.01 -6.91
C TYR A 131 2.42 -12.17 -7.91
N SER A 132 1.33 -11.43 -7.70
CA SER A 132 0.01 -11.75 -8.26
C SER A 132 -0.35 -10.99 -9.54
N ASN A 133 0.56 -10.21 -10.11
CA ASN A 133 0.35 -9.51 -11.37
C ASN A 133 0.96 -10.29 -12.56
N ARG A 134 0.15 -10.63 -13.55
CA ARG A 134 0.58 -11.47 -14.69
C ARG A 134 1.59 -10.77 -15.59
N HIS A 135 1.36 -9.49 -15.87
CA HIS A 135 2.24 -8.71 -16.73
C HIS A 135 3.64 -8.62 -16.11
N HIS A 136 3.72 -8.25 -14.85
CA HIS A 136 4.97 -8.20 -14.08
C HIS A 136 5.67 -9.57 -14.08
N ALA A 137 4.95 -10.64 -13.72
CA ALA A 137 5.50 -11.99 -13.69
C ALA A 137 6.07 -12.43 -15.05
N THR A 138 5.38 -12.07 -16.14
CA THR A 138 5.80 -12.37 -17.51
C THR A 138 7.00 -11.53 -17.93
N ASN A 139 7.02 -10.23 -17.60
CA ASN A 139 8.12 -9.31 -17.94
C ASN A 139 9.43 -9.75 -17.28
N VAL A 140 9.41 -9.90 -15.95
CA VAL A 140 10.56 -10.36 -15.16
C VAL A 140 10.98 -11.76 -15.62
N GLY A 141 10.02 -12.67 -15.76
CA GLY A 141 10.28 -14.03 -16.24
C GLY A 141 10.97 -14.07 -17.61
N THR A 142 10.52 -13.24 -18.54
CA THR A 142 11.12 -13.13 -19.87
C THR A 142 12.56 -12.62 -19.80
N MET A 143 12.84 -11.63 -18.95
CA MET A 143 14.20 -11.09 -18.79
C MET A 143 15.19 -12.11 -18.20
N PHE A 144 14.74 -12.96 -17.27
CA PHE A 144 15.61 -13.90 -16.56
C PHE A 144 15.65 -15.31 -17.17
N ARG A 145 14.54 -15.79 -17.75
CA ARG A 145 14.36 -17.18 -18.22
C ARG A 145 14.00 -17.30 -19.71
N GLY A 146 13.79 -16.17 -20.39
CA GLY A 146 13.31 -16.11 -21.77
C GLY A 146 11.78 -16.25 -21.86
N ALA A 147 11.22 -15.80 -23.00
CA ALA A 147 9.78 -15.67 -23.19
C ALA A 147 9.02 -17.00 -23.06
N GLU A 148 9.62 -18.11 -23.52
CA GLU A 148 9.00 -19.45 -23.47
C GLU A 148 8.80 -19.97 -22.03
N ASN A 149 9.59 -19.49 -21.07
CA ASN A 149 9.59 -19.91 -19.67
C ASN A 149 9.32 -18.75 -18.71
N ALA A 150 8.57 -17.74 -19.18
CA ALA A 150 8.33 -16.51 -18.45
C ALA A 150 7.60 -16.78 -17.12
N LEU A 151 6.46 -17.46 -17.16
CA LEU A 151 5.74 -17.83 -15.94
C LEU A 151 6.23 -19.19 -15.41
N PRO A 152 6.55 -19.31 -14.11
CA PRO A 152 6.85 -20.61 -13.53
C PRO A 152 5.58 -21.50 -13.51
N PRO A 153 5.72 -22.83 -13.53
CA PRO A 153 4.59 -23.74 -13.74
C PRO A 153 3.44 -23.61 -12.73
N ASN A 154 3.73 -23.15 -11.50
CA ASN A 154 2.76 -22.97 -10.43
C ASN A 154 1.99 -21.64 -10.50
N TRP A 155 2.49 -20.65 -11.24
CA TRP A 155 2.00 -19.27 -11.16
C TRP A 155 0.52 -19.11 -11.56
N LEU A 156 0.07 -19.86 -12.57
CA LEU A 156 -1.33 -19.83 -13.01
C LEU A 156 -2.27 -20.66 -12.12
N HIS A 157 -1.76 -21.30 -11.06
CA HIS A 157 -2.52 -22.21 -10.20
C HIS A 157 -2.66 -21.73 -8.75
N MET A 158 -1.80 -20.82 -8.29
CA MET A 158 -1.84 -20.27 -6.93
C MET A 158 -1.20 -18.87 -6.88
N PRO A 159 -1.68 -17.98 -6.00
CA PRO A 159 -1.01 -16.71 -5.72
C PRO A 159 0.27 -17.00 -4.92
N ILE A 160 1.40 -17.16 -5.60
CA ILE A 160 2.69 -17.33 -4.92
C ILE A 160 3.06 -16.05 -4.15
N GLY A 161 3.76 -16.22 -3.04
CA GLY A 161 4.25 -15.13 -2.19
C GLY A 161 5.34 -15.60 -1.25
N TYR A 162 5.92 -14.68 -0.49
CA TYR A 162 7.00 -14.92 0.47
C TYR A 162 6.84 -14.01 1.70
N ASN A 163 7.44 -14.40 2.82
CA ASN A 163 7.44 -13.57 4.02
C ASN A 163 8.38 -12.37 3.80
N GLY A 164 7.82 -11.17 3.88
CA GLY A 164 8.55 -9.91 3.87
C GLY A 164 9.14 -9.59 5.25
N ARG A 165 9.53 -8.32 5.44
CA ARG A 165 10.12 -7.85 6.70
C ARG A 165 9.28 -6.74 7.34
N ALA A 166 8.47 -7.11 8.33
CA ALA A 166 7.60 -6.17 9.06
C ALA A 166 8.38 -5.01 9.72
N SER A 167 9.55 -5.28 10.31
CA SER A 167 10.32 -4.28 11.06
C SER A 167 10.86 -3.10 10.22
N THR A 168 10.82 -3.23 8.90
CA THR A 168 11.29 -2.20 7.95
C THR A 168 10.17 -1.66 7.07
N VAL A 169 8.91 -1.92 7.46
CA VAL A 169 7.77 -1.18 6.93
C VAL A 169 7.76 0.20 7.57
N VAL A 170 7.83 1.24 6.74
CA VAL A 170 7.93 2.64 7.17
C VAL A 170 6.83 3.48 6.54
N ILE A 171 6.49 4.58 7.19
CA ILE A 171 5.51 5.53 6.68
C ILE A 171 6.06 6.30 5.48
N SER A 172 5.19 6.76 4.59
CA SER A 172 5.49 7.72 3.53
C SER A 172 6.39 8.85 4.02
N GLU A 173 7.25 9.35 3.13
CA GLU A 173 8.25 10.41 3.34
C GLU A 173 9.47 10.01 4.18
N THR A 174 9.49 8.78 4.73
CA THR A 174 10.71 8.24 5.35
C THR A 174 11.84 8.16 4.31
N GLU A 175 13.01 8.73 4.64
CA GLU A 175 14.19 8.65 3.79
C GLU A 175 14.67 7.20 3.65
N ILE A 176 14.91 6.74 2.42
CA ILE A 176 15.28 5.37 2.10
C ILE A 176 16.75 5.29 1.74
N ARG A 177 17.54 4.69 2.63
CA ARG A 177 18.98 4.59 2.44
C ARG A 177 19.33 3.48 1.45
N ARG A 178 20.13 3.80 0.42
CA ARG A 178 20.68 2.81 -0.50
C ARG A 178 21.41 1.70 0.27
N PRO A 179 21.03 0.43 0.11
CA PRO A 179 21.60 -0.67 0.87
C PRO A 179 23.00 -1.05 0.35
N TRP A 180 23.83 -1.51 1.27
CA TRP A 180 25.03 -2.27 0.96
C TRP A 180 24.69 -3.76 0.86
N GLY A 181 25.39 -4.49 0.00
CA GLY A 181 25.24 -5.94 -0.09
C GLY A 181 26.32 -6.61 -0.92
N GLN A 182 26.19 -7.93 -1.08
CA GLN A 182 27.02 -8.69 -2.01
C GLN A 182 26.49 -8.55 -3.43
N LEU A 183 27.38 -8.19 -4.35
CA LEU A 183 27.08 -7.97 -5.74
C LEU A 183 27.91 -8.93 -6.59
N LYS A 184 27.26 -9.66 -7.50
CA LYS A 184 27.93 -10.53 -8.47
C LYS A 184 27.50 -10.21 -9.90
N PRO A 185 28.14 -9.24 -10.56
CA PRO A 185 27.89 -8.94 -11.96
C PRO A 185 28.21 -10.14 -12.87
N PRO A 186 27.57 -10.24 -14.05
CA PRO A 186 27.94 -11.23 -15.05
C PRO A 186 29.42 -11.17 -15.40
N GLY A 187 30.07 -12.34 -15.51
CA GLY A 187 31.48 -12.45 -15.87
C GLY A 187 32.47 -12.27 -14.70
N GLN A 188 32.01 -11.98 -13.48
CA GLN A 188 32.87 -12.03 -12.29
C GLN A 188 32.82 -13.41 -11.63
N ASP A 189 33.97 -13.94 -11.22
CA ASP A 189 34.07 -15.23 -10.52
C ASP A 189 33.59 -15.14 -9.07
N MET A 190 33.92 -14.07 -8.37
CA MET A 190 33.57 -13.85 -6.96
C MET A 190 32.67 -12.63 -6.79
N PRO A 191 31.75 -12.62 -5.80
CA PRO A 191 31.03 -11.40 -5.44
C PRO A 191 31.99 -10.38 -4.80
N TYR A 192 31.60 -9.11 -4.85
CA TYR A 192 32.21 -8.06 -4.03
C TYR A 192 31.15 -7.39 -3.15
N PHE A 193 31.58 -6.72 -2.10
CA PHE A 193 30.69 -6.00 -1.20
C PHE A 193 30.66 -4.51 -1.55
N GLY A 194 29.46 -3.94 -1.73
CA GLY A 194 29.30 -2.57 -2.20
C GLY A 194 27.86 -2.05 -2.07
N PRO A 195 27.64 -0.74 -2.28
CA PRO A 195 26.30 -0.19 -2.40
C PRO A 195 25.61 -0.71 -3.66
N SER A 196 24.30 -0.96 -3.59
CA SER A 196 23.50 -1.41 -4.74
C SER A 196 23.58 -0.40 -5.90
N LYS A 197 23.81 -0.92 -7.10
CA LYS A 197 23.85 -0.18 -8.37
C LYS A 197 22.55 -0.28 -9.16
N ARG A 198 21.60 -1.10 -8.69
CA ARG A 198 20.31 -1.35 -9.34
C ARG A 198 19.19 -1.25 -8.31
N LEU A 199 19.13 -0.10 -7.64
CA LEU A 199 18.06 0.24 -6.71
C LEU A 199 16.80 0.57 -7.50
N ASP A 200 15.68 0.03 -7.06
CA ASP A 200 14.42 0.05 -7.77
C ASP A 200 13.29 0.25 -6.79
N MET A 201 12.13 0.59 -7.33
CA MET A 201 10.86 0.66 -6.64
C MET A 201 9.94 -0.47 -7.16
N GLU A 202 8.91 -0.80 -6.40
CA GLU A 202 7.80 -1.65 -6.85
C GLU A 202 6.46 -1.05 -6.47
N LEU A 203 5.63 -0.72 -7.48
CA LEU A 203 4.31 -0.12 -7.28
C LEU A 203 3.32 -1.19 -6.84
N GLU A 204 2.81 -1.07 -5.62
CA GLU A 204 1.91 -2.05 -5.03
C GLU A 204 0.75 -1.43 -4.26
N LEU A 205 -0.23 -2.27 -3.93
CA LEU A 205 -1.15 -2.03 -2.84
C LEU A 205 -0.83 -2.97 -1.68
N GLY A 206 -0.81 -2.41 -0.47
CA GLY A 206 -0.81 -3.17 0.76
C GLY A 206 -2.23 -3.40 1.25
N THR A 207 -2.61 -4.65 1.49
CA THR A 207 -3.86 -5.02 2.15
C THR A 207 -3.63 -5.16 3.65
N ILE A 208 -4.47 -4.50 4.45
CA ILE A 208 -4.41 -4.55 5.92
C ILE A 208 -5.47 -5.49 6.45
N LEU A 209 -5.03 -6.48 7.22
CA LEU A 209 -5.92 -7.42 7.87
C LEU A 209 -6.54 -6.82 9.13
N GLY A 210 -7.86 -6.78 9.19
CA GLY A 210 -8.59 -6.25 10.34
C GLY A 210 -8.89 -7.29 11.42
N THR A 211 -9.12 -8.55 11.03
CA THR A 211 -9.38 -9.65 11.97
C THR A 211 -8.45 -10.83 11.70
N GLY A 212 -7.89 -11.39 12.77
CA GLY A 212 -7.03 -12.56 12.69
C GLY A 212 -7.79 -13.89 12.55
N VAL A 213 -7.05 -14.96 12.27
CA VAL A 213 -7.53 -16.34 12.33
C VAL A 213 -6.50 -17.22 13.02
N LYS A 214 -6.96 -18.16 13.86
CA LYS A 214 -6.07 -19.01 14.66
C LYS A 214 -5.33 -20.02 13.80
N MET A 215 -4.13 -20.41 14.26
CA MET A 215 -3.36 -21.49 13.65
C MET A 215 -4.20 -22.74 13.42
N GLY A 216 -4.11 -23.30 12.22
CA GLY A 216 -4.85 -24.50 11.80
C GLY A 216 -6.28 -24.25 11.32
N GLN A 217 -6.73 -22.99 11.23
CA GLN A 217 -8.07 -22.64 10.75
C GLN A 217 -7.99 -21.91 9.41
N PRO A 218 -8.16 -22.61 8.27
CA PRO A 218 -8.18 -21.96 6.96
C PRO A 218 -9.46 -21.15 6.78
N VAL A 219 -9.42 -20.13 5.94
CA VAL A 219 -10.59 -19.32 5.57
C VAL A 219 -10.88 -19.43 4.07
N SER A 220 -12.16 -19.40 3.72
CA SER A 220 -12.61 -19.27 2.33
C SER A 220 -12.30 -17.89 1.77
N VAL A 221 -12.34 -17.72 0.44
CA VAL A 221 -12.19 -16.40 -0.22
C VAL A 221 -13.24 -15.39 0.28
N ALA A 222 -14.45 -15.85 0.59
CA ALA A 222 -15.51 -14.97 1.10
C ALA A 222 -15.26 -14.51 2.54
N GLU A 223 -14.75 -15.39 3.40
CA GLU A 223 -14.32 -15.03 4.76
C GLU A 223 -13.09 -14.12 4.72
N ALA A 224 -12.12 -14.42 3.83
CA ALA A 224 -10.96 -13.57 3.61
C ALA A 224 -11.32 -12.13 3.20
N ASP A 225 -12.27 -11.93 2.28
CA ASP A 225 -12.77 -10.59 1.90
C ASP A 225 -13.39 -9.84 3.11
N GLN A 226 -14.05 -10.55 4.03
CA GLN A 226 -14.61 -9.95 5.25
C GLN A 226 -13.56 -9.60 6.30
N MET A 227 -12.42 -10.31 6.31
CA MET A 227 -11.34 -10.05 7.27
C MET A 227 -10.52 -8.82 6.90
N ILE A 228 -10.52 -8.39 5.65
CA ILE A 228 -9.75 -7.25 5.15
C ILE A 228 -10.39 -5.94 5.64
N PHE A 229 -9.62 -5.13 6.36
CA PHE A 229 -10.07 -3.81 6.83
C PHE A 229 -10.00 -2.78 5.71
N GLY A 230 -8.86 -2.72 5.02
CA GLY A 230 -8.61 -1.71 4.00
C GLY A 230 -7.28 -1.88 3.30
N TYR A 231 -6.90 -0.83 2.57
CA TYR A 231 -5.79 -0.82 1.65
C TYR A 231 -4.96 0.46 1.81
N VAL A 232 -3.67 0.35 1.53
CA VAL A 232 -2.70 1.45 1.46
C VAL A 232 -1.92 1.33 0.15
N LEU A 233 -1.35 2.43 -0.35
CA LEU A 233 -0.29 2.34 -1.35
C LEU A 233 0.94 1.72 -0.69
N LEU A 234 1.70 0.93 -1.43
CA LEU A 234 2.91 0.27 -0.94
C LEU A 234 4.02 0.40 -1.99
N ASN A 235 5.23 0.73 -1.54
CA ASN A 235 6.45 0.68 -2.33
C ASN A 235 7.42 -0.34 -1.73
N ASP A 236 7.61 -1.48 -2.40
CA ASP A 236 8.56 -2.51 -1.97
C ASP A 236 9.95 -2.28 -2.58
N TRP A 237 10.71 -1.41 -1.94
CA TRP A 237 12.03 -0.99 -2.42
C TRP A 237 12.95 -2.19 -2.63
N SER A 238 13.64 -2.18 -3.77
CA SER A 238 14.29 -3.39 -4.28
C SER A 238 15.71 -3.14 -4.76
N ALA A 239 16.68 -3.83 -4.18
CA ALA A 239 18.07 -3.83 -4.67
C ALA A 239 18.32 -5.02 -5.61
N ARG A 240 18.05 -4.84 -6.90
CA ARG A 240 17.96 -5.92 -7.91
C ARG A 240 19.25 -6.72 -8.09
N ASP A 241 20.39 -6.08 -7.91
CA ASP A 241 21.71 -6.70 -8.03
C ASP A 241 22.09 -7.54 -6.80
N ILE A 242 21.66 -7.12 -5.61
CA ILE A 242 21.70 -7.96 -4.40
C ILE A 242 20.75 -9.15 -4.58
N GLN A 243 19.51 -8.88 -5.01
CA GLN A 243 18.46 -9.87 -5.19
C GLN A 243 18.91 -11.00 -6.12
N ALA A 244 19.44 -10.64 -7.29
CA ALA A 244 19.86 -11.61 -8.30
C ALA A 244 20.96 -12.57 -7.80
N TRP A 245 21.76 -12.16 -6.82
CA TRP A 245 22.81 -12.98 -6.23
C TRP A 245 22.29 -13.86 -5.08
N GLU A 246 21.40 -13.34 -4.23
CA GLU A 246 21.00 -14.04 -3.00
C GLU A 246 19.77 -14.95 -3.15
N TYR A 247 18.89 -14.70 -4.12
CA TYR A 247 17.52 -15.23 -4.03
C TYR A 247 17.40 -16.75 -4.25
N GLN A 248 18.40 -17.40 -4.86
CA GLN A 248 18.34 -18.84 -5.07
C GLN A 248 18.99 -19.60 -3.92
N PRO A 249 18.31 -20.60 -3.33
CA PRO A 249 16.97 -21.10 -3.64
C PRO A 249 15.85 -20.54 -2.74
N LEU A 250 16.15 -19.64 -1.79
CA LEU A 250 15.27 -19.35 -0.65
C LEU A 250 14.31 -18.16 -0.86
N GLY A 251 14.41 -17.45 -1.98
CA GLY A 251 13.63 -16.24 -2.26
C GLY A 251 14.38 -14.94 -1.88
N PRO A 252 13.78 -13.77 -2.19
CA PRO A 252 14.35 -12.46 -1.87
C PRO A 252 14.55 -12.29 -0.37
N PHE A 253 15.61 -11.59 0.04
CA PHE A 253 15.89 -11.35 1.46
C PHE A 253 16.43 -9.94 1.72
N GLN A 254 17.75 -9.74 1.78
CA GLN A 254 18.35 -8.43 2.07
C GLN A 254 18.06 -7.41 0.98
N SER A 255 17.79 -7.87 -0.24
CA SER A 255 17.39 -7.02 -1.35
C SER A 255 16.03 -6.36 -1.20
N LYS A 256 15.24 -6.75 -0.19
CA LYS A 256 13.89 -6.25 0.11
C LYS A 256 13.76 -5.78 1.56
N ALA A 257 14.40 -6.49 2.49
CA ALA A 257 14.31 -6.24 3.93
C ALA A 257 14.96 -4.93 4.42
N PHE A 258 15.44 -4.05 3.53
CA PHE A 258 16.04 -2.78 3.90
C PHE A 258 15.01 -1.65 4.05
N ALA A 259 13.91 -1.70 3.30
CA ALA A 259 12.79 -0.77 3.42
C ALA A 259 11.58 -1.20 2.59
N THR A 260 10.39 -1.00 3.15
CA THR A 260 9.11 -1.02 2.42
C THR A 260 8.32 0.20 2.89
N SER A 261 7.84 1.05 2.00
CA SER A 261 7.04 2.24 2.38
C SER A 261 5.55 1.99 2.20
N ILE A 262 4.71 2.56 3.08
CA ILE A 262 3.25 2.59 2.89
C ILE A 262 2.67 4.01 3.00
N SER A 263 1.55 4.27 2.34
CA SER A 263 0.78 5.51 2.54
C SER A 263 0.17 5.57 3.95
N ALA A 264 -0.07 6.78 4.44
CA ALA A 264 -0.54 7.00 5.82
C ALA A 264 -2.02 6.69 6.07
N TRP A 265 -2.84 6.79 5.02
CA TRP A 265 -4.28 6.66 5.11
C TRP A 265 -4.74 5.27 4.68
N ILE A 266 -5.39 4.55 5.59
CA ILE A 266 -6.04 3.26 5.29
C ILE A 266 -7.41 3.54 4.66
N VAL A 267 -7.52 3.32 3.35
CA VAL A 267 -8.79 3.38 2.65
C VAL A 267 -9.53 2.06 2.88
N THR A 268 -10.69 2.13 3.52
CA THR A 268 -11.44 0.91 3.89
C THR A 268 -12.00 0.15 2.69
N ALA A 269 -12.10 -1.17 2.81
CA ALA A 269 -12.80 -2.01 1.83
C ALA A 269 -14.24 -1.53 1.59
N ALA A 270 -14.91 -1.00 2.63
CA ALA A 270 -16.25 -0.43 2.54
C ALA A 270 -16.32 0.84 1.66
N ALA A 271 -15.31 1.71 1.70
CA ALA A 271 -15.22 2.88 0.82
C ALA A 271 -14.97 2.49 -0.64
N LEU A 272 -14.28 1.35 -0.85
CA LEU A 272 -13.94 0.84 -2.18
C LEU A 272 -15.01 -0.05 -2.82
N GLU A 273 -15.98 -0.55 -2.04
CA GLU A 273 -17.06 -1.44 -2.50
C GLU A 273 -17.73 -1.00 -3.82
N PRO A 274 -18.03 0.30 -4.06
CA PRO A 274 -18.64 0.75 -5.32
C PRO A 274 -17.77 0.57 -6.57
N PHE A 275 -16.47 0.31 -6.40
CA PHE A 275 -15.48 0.21 -7.46
C PHE A 275 -15.02 -1.22 -7.71
N ARG A 276 -15.75 -2.22 -7.20
CA ARG A 276 -15.46 -3.63 -7.48
C ARG A 276 -15.46 -3.91 -8.98
N THR A 277 -14.51 -4.72 -9.42
CA THR A 277 -14.37 -5.16 -10.80
C THR A 277 -13.89 -6.60 -10.86
N GLU A 278 -14.14 -7.24 -12.00
CA GLU A 278 -13.70 -8.61 -12.27
C GLU A 278 -12.20 -8.62 -12.59
N ALA A 279 -11.52 -9.70 -12.21
CA ALA A 279 -10.19 -10.01 -12.70
C ALA A 279 -10.23 -10.41 -14.18
N GLU A 280 -9.08 -10.40 -14.85
CA GLU A 280 -8.99 -10.95 -16.20
C GLU A 280 -9.40 -12.44 -16.24
N ALA A 281 -9.83 -12.89 -17.41
CA ALA A 281 -10.25 -14.28 -17.59
C ALA A 281 -9.10 -15.26 -17.29
N ARG A 282 -9.40 -16.29 -16.49
CA ARG A 282 -8.40 -17.29 -16.10
C ARG A 282 -7.99 -18.14 -17.31
N GLU A 283 -6.68 -18.34 -17.48
CA GLU A 283 -6.14 -19.22 -18.53
C GLU A 283 -6.26 -20.69 -18.12
N LYS A 284 -6.05 -20.97 -16.82
CA LYS A 284 -6.25 -22.28 -16.21
C LYS A 284 -7.36 -22.19 -15.17
N PRO A 285 -8.26 -23.18 -15.09
CA PRO A 285 -9.21 -23.22 -13.98
C PRO A 285 -8.45 -23.32 -12.66
N LEU A 286 -8.82 -22.49 -11.69
CA LEU A 286 -8.30 -22.58 -10.33
C LEU A 286 -8.95 -23.75 -9.59
N LEU A 287 -8.26 -24.26 -8.56
CA LEU A 287 -8.85 -25.23 -7.65
C LEU A 287 -10.04 -24.60 -6.89
N PRO A 288 -11.06 -25.37 -6.49
CA PRO A 288 -12.30 -24.83 -5.94
C PRO A 288 -12.14 -23.89 -4.74
N TYR A 289 -11.09 -24.03 -3.93
CA TYR A 289 -10.88 -23.21 -2.74
C TYR A 289 -10.53 -21.73 -3.06
N LEU A 290 -10.04 -21.43 -4.27
CA LEU A 290 -9.73 -20.07 -4.73
C LEU A 290 -10.89 -19.43 -5.52
N CYS A 291 -12.07 -20.05 -5.54
CA CYS A 291 -13.19 -19.54 -6.30
C CYS A 291 -13.75 -18.26 -5.66
N GLU A 292 -13.84 -17.19 -6.45
CA GLU A 292 -14.41 -15.93 -6.03
C GLU A 292 -15.95 -15.99 -6.08
N THR A 293 -16.60 -15.37 -5.10
CA THR A 293 -18.07 -15.37 -4.97
C THR A 293 -18.74 -14.13 -5.56
N LYS A 294 -17.93 -13.12 -5.88
CA LYS A 294 -18.26 -11.81 -6.48
C LYS A 294 -16.98 -11.24 -7.08
N PRO A 295 -17.03 -10.15 -7.87
CA PRO A 295 -15.80 -9.45 -8.25
C PRO A 295 -15.00 -9.01 -7.01
N MET A 296 -13.74 -9.44 -6.92
CA MET A 296 -12.87 -9.21 -5.76
C MET A 296 -11.73 -8.22 -6.00
N LEU A 297 -11.60 -7.67 -7.22
CA LEU A 297 -10.68 -6.57 -7.48
C LEU A 297 -11.39 -5.22 -7.36
N TYR A 298 -10.61 -4.16 -7.40
CA TYR A 298 -11.10 -2.78 -7.44
C TYR A 298 -10.51 -2.02 -8.64
N ASP A 299 -11.32 -1.16 -9.26
CA ASP A 299 -10.86 -0.20 -10.26
C ASP A 299 -10.21 1.01 -9.54
N ILE A 300 -8.91 0.92 -9.34
CA ILE A 300 -8.09 1.94 -8.66
C ILE A 300 -6.99 2.35 -9.63
N SER A 301 -7.09 3.58 -10.13
CA SER A 301 -6.02 4.18 -10.94
C SER A 301 -4.81 4.42 -10.07
N LEU A 302 -3.64 4.05 -10.57
CA LEU A 302 -2.36 4.19 -9.88
C LEU A 302 -1.39 4.96 -10.76
N GLU A 303 -0.65 5.87 -10.15
CA GLU A 303 0.33 6.72 -10.81
C GLU A 303 1.62 6.73 -10.00
N MET A 304 2.74 6.82 -10.73
CA MET A 304 4.06 6.89 -10.15
C MET A 304 4.90 7.99 -10.80
N ASP A 305 5.42 8.85 -9.94
CA ASP A 305 6.28 9.97 -10.29
C ASP A 305 7.70 9.77 -9.79
N LEU A 306 8.66 10.28 -10.56
CA LEU A 306 10.07 10.36 -10.21
C LEU A 306 10.54 11.82 -10.28
N THR A 307 11.12 12.30 -9.19
CA THR A 307 11.65 13.66 -9.07
C THR A 307 13.14 13.60 -8.71
N PRO A 308 14.05 13.94 -9.64
CA PRO A 308 15.47 14.08 -9.34
C PRO A 308 15.76 15.13 -8.26
N ASP A 309 16.91 15.01 -7.58
CA ASP A 309 17.32 16.01 -6.59
C ASP A 309 17.51 17.38 -7.24
N GLY A 310 16.90 18.42 -6.64
CA GLY A 310 16.94 19.79 -7.14
C GLY A 310 15.94 20.12 -8.25
N ASP A 311 15.16 19.15 -8.74
CA ASP A 311 14.05 19.41 -9.67
C ASP A 311 12.77 19.75 -8.89
N GLU A 312 11.99 20.72 -9.40
CA GLU A 312 10.69 21.09 -8.83
C GLU A 312 9.53 20.30 -9.45
N GLN A 313 9.70 19.77 -10.67
CA GLN A 313 8.64 19.14 -11.44
C GLN A 313 8.89 17.64 -11.59
N PRO A 314 7.95 16.77 -11.17
CA PRO A 314 8.09 15.34 -11.36
C PRO A 314 8.02 14.93 -12.84
N THR A 315 8.57 13.76 -13.14
CA THR A 315 8.21 13.00 -14.34
C THR A 315 7.31 11.84 -13.94
N THR A 316 6.09 11.77 -14.47
CA THR A 316 5.29 10.54 -14.36
C THR A 316 5.91 9.44 -15.20
N ILE A 317 6.41 8.40 -14.54
CA ILE A 317 7.10 7.27 -15.18
C ILE A 317 6.19 6.08 -15.42
N ALA A 318 5.08 5.96 -14.68
CA ALA A 318 4.06 4.94 -14.94
C ALA A 318 2.65 5.39 -14.58
N ARG A 319 1.67 4.90 -15.35
CA ARG A 319 0.24 4.93 -15.03
C ARG A 319 -0.36 3.55 -15.26
N THR A 320 -0.95 2.96 -14.24
CA THR A 320 -1.54 1.62 -14.30
C THR A 320 -2.81 1.55 -13.45
N ASN A 321 -3.34 0.35 -13.22
CA ASN A 321 -4.53 0.17 -12.41
C ASN A 321 -4.46 -1.14 -11.61
N TYR A 322 -5.01 -1.12 -10.39
CA TYR A 322 -5.08 -2.33 -9.55
C TYR A 322 -5.92 -3.45 -10.19
N LYS A 323 -6.85 -3.15 -11.09
CA LYS A 323 -7.64 -4.17 -11.81
C LYS A 323 -6.83 -5.04 -12.76
N GLU A 324 -5.56 -4.68 -13.04
CA GLU A 324 -4.63 -5.50 -13.83
C GLU A 324 -4.09 -6.71 -13.03
N MET A 325 -4.43 -6.81 -11.73
CA MET A 325 -4.04 -7.95 -10.91
C MET A 325 -4.70 -9.25 -11.38
N TYR A 326 -3.94 -10.35 -11.30
CA TYR A 326 -4.47 -11.68 -11.60
C TYR A 326 -5.16 -12.29 -10.40
N TYR A 327 -4.54 -12.23 -9.22
CA TYR A 327 -5.17 -12.70 -7.98
C TYR A 327 -5.59 -11.53 -7.10
N SER A 328 -6.80 -11.61 -6.54
CA SER A 328 -7.29 -10.63 -5.58
C SER A 328 -6.67 -10.83 -4.19
N ALA A 329 -6.70 -9.77 -3.37
CA ALA A 329 -6.28 -9.85 -1.97
C ALA A 329 -7.03 -10.94 -1.17
N ALA A 330 -8.31 -11.16 -1.48
CA ALA A 330 -9.11 -12.23 -0.88
C ALA A 330 -8.59 -13.63 -1.27
N GLN A 331 -8.19 -13.84 -2.53
CA GLN A 331 -7.55 -15.09 -2.95
C GLN A 331 -6.16 -15.28 -2.33
N GLN A 332 -5.38 -14.21 -2.23
CA GLN A 332 -4.07 -14.20 -1.58
C GLN A 332 -4.18 -14.64 -0.11
N LEU A 333 -5.06 -14.00 0.66
CA LEU A 333 -5.29 -14.36 2.07
C LEU A 333 -5.86 -15.77 2.22
N CYS A 334 -6.84 -16.17 1.39
CA CYS A 334 -7.36 -17.54 1.38
C CYS A 334 -6.23 -18.57 1.16
N HIS A 335 -5.36 -18.35 0.18
CA HIS A 335 -4.20 -19.20 -0.06
C HIS A 335 -3.23 -19.20 1.12
N HIS A 336 -2.96 -18.04 1.72
CA HIS A 336 -2.03 -17.91 2.83
C HIS A 336 -2.46 -18.75 4.04
N THR A 337 -3.76 -18.78 4.34
CA THR A 337 -4.31 -19.54 5.47
C THR A 337 -4.52 -21.03 5.18
N ILE A 338 -4.46 -21.48 3.92
CA ILE A 338 -4.90 -22.84 3.55
C ILE A 338 -4.06 -23.94 4.22
N GLY A 339 -2.79 -23.66 4.49
CA GLY A 339 -1.89 -24.54 5.22
C GLY A 339 -2.05 -24.50 6.75
N GLY A 340 -2.98 -23.70 7.26
CA GLY A 340 -3.18 -23.45 8.69
C GLY A 340 -2.33 -22.32 9.25
N CYS A 341 -1.82 -21.41 8.42
CA CYS A 341 -1.09 -20.22 8.88
C CYS A 341 -2.01 -19.38 9.79
N GLN A 342 -1.49 -18.96 10.95
CA GLN A 342 -2.17 -17.97 11.78
C GLN A 342 -2.04 -16.60 11.11
N MET A 343 -3.13 -15.84 11.12
CA MET A 343 -3.12 -14.44 10.70
C MET A 343 -3.52 -13.56 11.89
N ASN A 344 -2.96 -12.36 11.98
CA ASN A 344 -3.19 -11.42 13.07
C ASN A 344 -3.76 -10.09 12.55
N THR A 345 -4.51 -9.40 13.39
CA THR A 345 -4.90 -8.02 13.10
C THR A 345 -3.65 -7.15 12.96
N GLY A 346 -3.60 -6.35 11.88
CA GLY A 346 -2.44 -5.55 11.51
C GLY A 346 -1.39 -6.29 10.66
N ASP A 347 -1.65 -7.53 10.23
CA ASP A 347 -0.85 -8.14 9.17
C ASP A 347 -1.00 -7.35 7.87
N LEU A 348 0.12 -7.13 7.17
CA LEU A 348 0.20 -6.44 5.89
C LEU A 348 0.47 -7.46 4.78
N LEU A 349 -0.34 -7.42 3.71
CA LEU A 349 -0.14 -8.25 2.52
C LEU A 349 0.13 -7.36 1.29
N GLY A 350 1.35 -7.38 0.76
CA GLY A 350 1.72 -6.73 -0.50
C GLY A 350 1.12 -7.46 -1.69
N SER A 351 0.64 -6.73 -2.68
CA SER A 351 0.01 -7.31 -3.86
C SER A 351 1.00 -8.06 -4.76
N GLY A 352 2.29 -7.73 -4.64
CA GLY A 352 3.26 -7.84 -5.71
C GLY A 352 3.12 -6.70 -6.70
N THR A 353 4.24 -6.35 -7.35
CA THR A 353 4.34 -5.24 -8.31
C THR A 353 3.19 -5.24 -9.33
N ILE A 354 2.51 -4.11 -9.47
CA ILE A 354 1.36 -3.91 -10.35
C ILE A 354 1.84 -3.36 -11.69
N SER A 355 1.79 -4.20 -12.73
CA SER A 355 2.08 -3.82 -14.11
C SER A 355 0.85 -4.02 -14.99
N GLY A 356 0.65 -3.12 -15.95
CA GLY A 356 -0.34 -3.27 -17.01
C GLY A 356 0.27 -3.83 -18.29
N PRO A 357 -0.55 -3.94 -19.35
CA PRO A 357 -0.13 -4.53 -20.63
C PRO A 357 0.80 -3.63 -21.46
N GLU A 358 0.79 -2.33 -21.22
CA GLU A 358 1.56 -1.34 -21.98
C GLU A 358 2.90 -1.03 -21.29
N PRO A 359 3.96 -0.68 -22.03
CA PRO A 359 5.26 -0.36 -21.43
C PRO A 359 5.18 0.75 -20.37
N GLN A 360 4.37 1.79 -20.59
CA GLN A 360 4.20 2.92 -19.66
C GLN A 360 3.28 2.60 -18.46
N SER A 361 2.78 1.37 -18.35
CA SER A 361 1.98 0.91 -17.21
C SER A 361 2.72 -0.15 -16.37
N GLN A 362 4.03 -0.32 -16.58
CA GLN A 362 4.86 -1.23 -15.79
C GLN A 362 5.21 -0.64 -14.42
N GLY A 363 5.15 -1.46 -13.38
CA GLY A 363 5.23 -1.04 -11.97
C GLY A 363 6.63 -0.99 -11.36
N SER A 364 7.70 -1.19 -12.14
CA SER A 364 9.09 -1.13 -11.66
C SER A 364 10.04 -0.53 -12.69
N MET A 365 11.14 0.08 -12.26
CA MET A 365 12.18 0.55 -13.19
C MET A 365 12.90 -0.62 -13.86
N LEU A 366 12.97 -1.79 -13.22
CA LEU A 366 13.45 -3.01 -13.85
C LEU A 366 12.70 -3.29 -15.16
N GLU A 367 11.38 -3.18 -15.13
CA GLU A 367 10.53 -3.36 -16.30
C GLU A 367 10.63 -2.19 -17.27
N LEU A 368 10.39 -0.96 -16.78
CA LEU A 368 10.36 0.26 -17.59
C LEU A 368 11.66 0.48 -18.36
N SER A 369 12.80 0.08 -17.78
CA SER A 369 14.12 0.21 -18.39
C SER A 369 14.60 -1.02 -19.17
N LEU A 370 13.79 -2.08 -19.26
CA LEU A 370 14.16 -3.39 -19.80
C LEU A 370 15.46 -3.95 -19.20
N GLY A 371 15.56 -3.95 -17.88
CA GLY A 371 16.76 -4.38 -17.15
C GLY A 371 17.94 -3.42 -17.31
N GLY A 372 17.67 -2.14 -17.52
CA GLY A 372 18.66 -1.08 -17.76
C GLY A 372 19.16 -0.98 -19.20
N LYS A 373 18.57 -1.73 -20.15
CA LYS A 373 18.95 -1.68 -21.57
C LYS A 373 18.37 -0.46 -22.29
N GLN A 374 17.26 0.07 -21.80
CA GLN A 374 16.55 1.22 -22.36
C GLN A 374 16.21 2.21 -21.24
N PRO A 375 17.15 3.09 -20.83
CA PRO A 375 16.86 4.08 -19.81
C PRO A 375 15.65 4.96 -20.15
N LEU A 376 14.88 5.34 -19.14
CA LEU A 376 13.81 6.32 -19.26
C LEU A 376 14.40 7.71 -19.48
N THR A 377 13.75 8.51 -20.33
CA THR A 377 14.04 9.94 -20.47
C THR A 377 13.08 10.75 -19.60
N LEU A 378 13.61 11.51 -18.65
CA LEU A 378 12.83 12.38 -17.78
C LEU A 378 12.49 13.70 -18.47
N THR A 379 11.54 14.47 -17.92
CA THR A 379 11.07 15.76 -18.47
C THR A 379 12.19 16.79 -18.61
N ASN A 380 13.19 16.74 -17.71
CA ASN A 380 14.39 17.58 -17.75
C ASN A 380 15.49 17.07 -18.72
N GLY A 381 15.25 15.95 -19.42
CA GLY A 381 16.20 15.33 -20.35
C GLY A 381 17.20 14.37 -19.71
N GLN A 382 17.27 14.27 -18.37
CA GLN A 382 18.07 13.26 -17.68
C GLN A 382 17.60 11.85 -18.03
N GLN A 383 18.50 10.87 -17.89
CA GLN A 383 18.20 9.47 -18.12
C GLN A 383 18.20 8.70 -16.80
N ARG A 384 17.32 7.71 -16.66
CA ARG A 384 17.28 6.81 -15.51
C ARG A 384 17.07 5.37 -15.94
N ALA A 385 17.96 4.48 -15.51
CA ALA A 385 17.77 3.03 -15.64
C ALA A 385 17.29 2.41 -14.32
N PHE A 386 17.82 2.92 -13.22
CA PHE A 386 17.53 2.58 -11.84
C PHE A 386 17.62 3.87 -11.01
N LEU A 387 17.20 3.84 -9.75
CA LEU A 387 17.19 5.00 -8.88
C LEU A 387 18.61 5.46 -8.52
N GLU A 388 18.83 6.77 -8.62
CA GLU A 388 20.05 7.45 -8.19
C GLU A 388 19.87 8.06 -6.79
N ASP A 389 20.98 8.44 -6.14
CA ASP A 389 20.90 9.12 -4.85
C ASP A 389 20.27 10.50 -5.01
N GLY A 390 19.35 10.85 -4.12
CA GLY A 390 18.59 12.09 -4.14
C GLY A 390 17.28 12.04 -4.94
N ASP A 391 17.07 11.00 -5.77
CA ASP A 391 15.79 10.78 -6.44
C ASP A 391 14.67 10.58 -5.40
N THR A 392 13.49 11.15 -5.65
CA THR A 392 12.27 10.93 -4.87
C THR A 392 11.25 10.22 -5.73
N VAL A 393 10.73 9.08 -5.26
CA VAL A 393 9.61 8.37 -5.89
C VAL A 393 8.34 8.71 -5.12
N THR A 394 7.28 9.08 -5.82
CA THR A 394 5.97 9.34 -5.22
C THR A 394 4.90 8.52 -5.95
N MET A 395 4.17 7.72 -5.21
CA MET A 395 3.01 6.97 -5.70
C MET A 395 1.73 7.68 -5.28
N SER A 396 0.75 7.70 -6.17
CA SER A 396 -0.61 8.14 -5.86
C SER A 396 -1.63 7.16 -6.42
N GLY A 397 -2.83 7.13 -5.83
CA GLY A 397 -3.89 6.25 -6.27
C GLY A 397 -5.27 6.73 -5.89
N HIS A 398 -6.25 6.47 -6.76
CA HIS A 398 -7.65 6.77 -6.47
C HIS A 398 -8.61 5.90 -7.28
N ALA A 399 -9.78 5.63 -6.69
CA ALA A 399 -10.92 5.10 -7.39
C ALA A 399 -11.84 6.25 -7.86
N GLN A 400 -12.19 6.27 -9.15
CA GLN A 400 -12.92 7.38 -9.76
C GLN A 400 -14.44 7.16 -9.74
N GLY A 401 -15.16 8.01 -9.01
CA GLY A 401 -16.63 8.09 -9.05
C GLY A 401 -17.13 9.13 -10.07
N PRO A 402 -18.44 9.24 -10.30
CA PRO A 402 -18.97 10.16 -11.32
C PRO A 402 -18.66 11.66 -11.12
N ASN A 403 -18.36 12.12 -9.90
CA ASN A 403 -18.04 13.53 -9.55
C ASN A 403 -17.29 13.65 -8.20
N TYR A 404 -16.55 12.61 -7.82
CA TYR A 404 -15.72 12.51 -6.63
C TYR A 404 -14.68 11.41 -6.87
N ARG A 405 -13.60 11.38 -6.09
CA ARG A 405 -12.68 10.25 -6.06
C ARG A 405 -12.48 9.74 -4.63
N VAL A 406 -12.16 8.45 -4.49
CA VAL A 406 -11.72 7.87 -3.22
C VAL A 406 -10.22 7.67 -3.34
N GLY A 407 -9.46 8.60 -2.80
CA GLY A 407 -8.01 8.65 -2.93
C GLY A 407 -7.26 8.09 -1.72
N PHE A 408 -5.99 7.79 -1.92
CA PHE A 408 -5.11 7.18 -0.93
C PHE A 408 -4.08 8.17 -0.36
N GLY A 409 -4.09 9.43 -0.81
CA GLY A 409 -2.97 10.33 -0.61
C GLY A 409 -1.75 9.83 -1.37
N HIS A 410 -0.59 9.86 -0.71
CA HIS A 410 0.69 9.53 -1.34
C HIS A 410 1.49 8.51 -0.53
N CYS A 411 2.31 7.73 -1.23
CA CYS A 411 3.42 6.97 -0.67
C CYS A 411 4.70 7.45 -1.35
N SER A 412 5.48 8.26 -0.63
CA SER A 412 6.72 8.88 -1.13
C SER A 412 7.95 8.40 -0.37
N GLY A 413 9.12 8.47 -1.00
CA GLY A 413 10.39 8.26 -0.34
C GLY A 413 11.55 8.80 -1.16
N LYS A 414 12.46 9.53 -0.49
CA LYS A 414 13.70 10.05 -1.08
C LYS A 414 14.85 9.07 -0.86
N ILE A 415 15.63 8.82 -1.90
CA ILE A 415 16.79 7.94 -1.82
C ILE A 415 17.97 8.67 -1.20
N ALA A 416 18.39 8.21 -0.02
CA ALA A 416 19.65 8.62 0.57
C ALA A 416 20.82 7.82 0.01
N ALA A 417 21.96 8.50 -0.09
CA ALA A 417 23.23 7.84 -0.32
C ALA A 417 23.50 6.75 0.70
N ALA A 418 24.14 5.67 0.23
CA ALA A 418 24.60 4.61 1.10
C ALA A 418 25.54 5.20 2.17
N ILE A 419 25.53 4.61 3.39
CA ILE A 419 26.49 5.03 4.42
C ILE A 419 27.93 4.90 3.90
N ALA A 420 28.84 5.70 4.46
CA ALA A 420 30.27 5.50 4.25
C ALA A 420 30.64 4.04 4.52
N GLN A 421 31.58 3.49 3.74
CA GLN A 421 31.99 2.10 3.86
C GLN A 421 32.22 1.75 5.33
N PRO A 422 31.46 0.80 5.90
CA PRO A 422 31.58 0.54 7.32
C PRO A 422 32.97 0.02 7.65
N ASP A 423 33.51 0.47 8.77
CA ASP A 423 34.75 -0.06 9.33
C ASP A 423 34.43 -1.39 10.01
N TRP A 424 34.54 -2.48 9.25
CA TRP A 424 34.23 -3.85 9.70
C TRP A 424 35.23 -4.42 10.71
N SER A 425 36.23 -3.64 11.13
CA SER A 425 37.23 -4.04 12.12
C SER A 425 36.83 -3.72 13.58
N LYS A 426 35.66 -3.09 13.79
CA LYS A 426 35.17 -2.63 15.08
C LYS A 426 34.04 -3.48 15.65
#